data_AF-A0A9D6AG27-F1
#
_entry.id   AF-A0A9D6AG27-F1
#
_cell.length_a   1.000
_cell.length_b   1.000
_cell.length_c   1.000
_cell.angle_alpha   90.00
_cell.angle_beta   90.00
_cell.angle_gamma   90.00
#
_symmetry.space_group_name_H-M   'P 1'
#
loop_
_entity.id
_entity.type
_entity.pdbx_description
1 polymer ?
#
loop_
_entity_poly.entity_id
_entity_poly.type
_entity_poly.pdbx_seq_one_letter_code
_entity_poly.pdbx_strand_id
1 'polypeptide(L)'
;MPEAKPSYFITTPIYYVNAKPHLGTAYCTLLCDIQARFRRAAGYDVFFLTGMDEHGEKVALAAADHGLSPQAWCDSQVPFFKGLYEELNISYDDFIRTTDERHVKAVQYLWERMREAGFIYKGSYDGWYCIHEETFFTETQVEKADEEAGCKGAHLCPDCH
;
A
#
# COMPACT_ATOMS: atom_id res chain seq x y z
N MET A 1 19.62 5.93 36.98
CA MET A 1 18.84 5.19 35.96
C MET A 1 19.47 5.51 34.62
N PRO A 2 19.69 4.53 33.72
CA PRO A 2 20.18 4.87 32.38
C PRO A 2 19.18 5.84 31.72
N GLU A 3 19.69 6.90 31.08
CA GLU A 3 18.87 7.84 30.31
C GLU A 3 18.05 7.07 29.27
N ALA A 4 16.78 7.44 29.12
CA ALA A 4 15.89 6.84 28.12
C ALA A 4 16.45 7.13 26.72
N LYS A 5 16.60 6.08 25.91
CA LYS A 5 17.07 6.22 24.53
C LYS A 5 16.07 7.05 23.71
N PRO A 6 16.52 7.96 22.83
CA PRO A 6 15.62 8.69 21.95
C PRO A 6 14.91 7.74 20.99
N SER A 7 13.59 7.92 20.83
CA SER A 7 12.79 7.09 19.92
C SER A 7 13.03 7.46 18.45
N TYR A 8 12.99 6.47 17.57
CA TYR A 8 13.08 6.65 16.13
C TYR A 8 12.13 5.69 15.42
N PHE A 9 11.16 6.25 14.68
CA PHE A 9 10.19 5.47 13.90
C PHE A 9 10.50 5.62 12.41
N ILE A 10 10.60 4.49 11.70
CA ILE A 10 10.81 4.45 10.27
C ILE A 10 9.84 3.45 9.63
N THR A 11 9.33 3.80 8.45
CA THR A 11 8.38 2.96 7.71
C THR A 11 8.84 2.73 6.29
N THR A 12 8.48 1.59 5.71
CA THR A 12 8.31 1.48 4.26
C THR A 12 6.90 1.96 3.88
N PRO A 13 6.61 2.14 2.58
CA PRO A 13 5.24 1.95 2.10
C PRO A 13 4.75 0.54 2.45
N ILE A 14 3.44 0.37 2.52
CA ILE A 14 2.84 -0.98 2.48
C ILE A 14 2.67 -1.39 1.01
N TYR A 15 2.88 -2.68 0.72
CA TYR A 15 2.98 -3.16 -0.66
C TYR A 15 1.69 -3.85 -1.10
N TYR A 16 1.21 -3.51 -2.30
CA TYR A 16 0.04 -4.16 -2.91
C TYR A 16 0.28 -5.65 -3.12
N VAL A 17 -0.77 -6.43 -2.86
CA VAL A 17 -0.73 -7.90 -2.91
C VAL A 17 -1.29 -8.49 -4.19
N ASN A 18 -1.34 -7.70 -5.27
CA ASN A 18 -1.74 -8.18 -6.59
C ASN A 18 -0.65 -9.04 -7.27
N ALA A 19 0.59 -9.00 -6.78
CA ALA A 19 1.70 -9.82 -7.27
C ALA A 19 2.69 -10.17 -6.15
N LYS A 20 3.61 -11.10 -6.45
CA LYS A 20 4.73 -11.47 -5.58
C LYS A 20 5.70 -10.30 -5.41
N PRO A 21 6.42 -10.21 -4.27
CA PRO A 21 7.42 -9.17 -4.06
C PRO A 21 8.53 -9.23 -5.10
N HIS A 22 9.00 -8.07 -5.54
CA HIS A 22 10.03 -7.92 -6.57
C HIS A 22 11.12 -6.93 -6.13
N LEU A 23 12.04 -6.60 -7.04
CA LEU A 23 13.17 -5.72 -6.74
C LEU A 23 12.77 -4.37 -6.12
N GLY A 24 11.62 -3.80 -6.50
CA GLY A 24 11.13 -2.53 -5.96
C GLY A 24 10.79 -2.63 -4.47
N THR A 25 10.05 -3.68 -4.10
CA THR A 25 9.76 -4.04 -2.71
C THR A 25 11.05 -4.21 -1.90
N ALA A 26 11.98 -5.01 -2.44
CA ALA A 26 13.25 -5.32 -1.78
C ALA A 26 14.10 -4.06 -1.56
N TYR A 27 14.24 -3.22 -2.59
CA TYR A 27 15.08 -2.03 -2.57
C TYR A 27 14.64 -1.04 -1.49
N CYS A 28 13.35 -0.69 -1.48
CA CYS A 28 12.82 0.23 -0.48
C CYS A 28 12.94 -0.33 0.95
N THR A 29 12.61 -1.61 1.13
CA THR A 29 12.71 -2.28 2.44
C THR A 29 14.16 -2.29 2.95
N LEU A 30 15.13 -2.57 2.08
CA LEU A 30 16.55 -2.60 2.41
C LEU A 30 17.07 -1.22 2.84
N LEU A 31 16.67 -0.14 2.16
CA LEU A 31 17.06 1.22 2.54
C LEU A 31 16.56 1.59 3.95
N CYS A 32 15.29 1.26 4.25
CA CYS A 32 14.73 1.49 5.58
C CYS A 32 15.43 0.62 6.64
N ASP A 33 15.78 -0.63 6.31
CA ASP A 33 16.52 -1.52 7.22
C ASP A 33 17.91 -1.00 7.57
N ILE A 34 18.68 -0.53 6.57
CA ILE A 34 20.00 0.08 6.79
C ILE A 34 19.87 1.27 7.75
N GLN A 35 18.88 2.14 7.53
CA GLN A 35 18.65 3.30 8.37
C GLN A 35 18.22 2.92 9.79
N ALA A 36 17.36 1.89 9.94
CA ALA A 36 16.93 1.37 11.23
C ALA A 36 18.14 0.81 12.01
N ARG A 37 18.96 -0.03 11.38
CA ARG A 37 20.18 -0.60 11.98
C ARG A 37 21.18 0.47 12.38
N PHE A 38 21.39 1.48 11.53
CA PHE A 38 22.26 2.61 11.85
C PHE A 38 21.78 3.35 13.11
N ARG A 39 20.47 3.59 13.24
CA ARG A 39 19.89 4.27 14.42
C ARG A 39 19.98 3.42 15.68
N ARG A 40 19.73 2.11 15.57
CA ARG A 40 19.94 1.16 16.68
C ARG A 40 21.39 1.19 17.16
N ALA A 41 22.35 1.15 16.22
CA ALA A 41 23.78 1.24 16.53
C ALA A 41 24.18 2.59 17.16
N ALA A 42 23.50 3.68 16.78
CA ALA A 42 23.68 5.01 17.36
C ALA A 42 22.97 5.20 18.72
N GLY A 43 22.37 4.14 19.29
CA GLY A 43 21.78 4.17 20.62
C GLY A 43 20.31 4.61 20.69
N TYR A 44 19.60 4.68 19.56
CA TYR A 44 18.17 4.98 19.54
C TYR A 44 17.32 3.76 19.91
N ASP A 45 16.12 4.02 20.44
CA ASP A 45 15.04 3.04 20.52
C ASP A 45 14.25 3.07 19.20
N VAL A 46 14.43 2.05 18.37
CA VAL A 46 13.97 2.07 16.97
C VAL A 46 12.74 1.18 16.82
N PHE A 47 11.73 1.69 16.12
CA PHE A 47 10.63 0.90 15.59
C PHE A 47 10.65 1.00 14.05
N PHE A 48 10.80 -0.12 13.37
CA PHE A 48 10.79 -0.24 11.92
C PHE A 48 9.56 -1.03 11.48
N LEU A 49 8.63 -0.35 10.80
CA LEU A 49 7.38 -0.94 10.32
C LEU A 49 7.41 -1.15 8.80
N THR A 50 6.99 -2.32 8.36
CA THR A 50 6.67 -2.64 6.97
C THR A 50 5.33 -3.37 6.89
N GLY A 51 4.83 -3.69 5.70
CA GLY A 51 3.54 -4.36 5.60
C GLY A 51 2.97 -4.53 4.19
N MET A 52 1.74 -5.03 4.16
CA MET A 52 0.96 -5.32 2.95
C MET A 52 -0.31 -4.46 2.89
N ASP A 53 -0.61 -3.99 1.68
CA ASP A 53 -1.91 -3.40 1.36
C ASP A 53 -2.81 -4.40 0.63
N GLU A 54 -3.93 -4.70 1.27
CA GLU A 54 -4.74 -5.89 1.02
C GLU A 54 -6.19 -5.58 0.62
N HIS A 55 -6.51 -4.31 0.44
CA HIS A 55 -7.84 -3.87 -0.02
C HIS A 55 -7.76 -3.37 -1.47
N GLY A 56 -8.93 -3.18 -2.09
CA GLY A 56 -9.04 -2.63 -3.45
C GLY A 56 -9.50 -3.65 -4.49
N GLU A 57 -9.98 -3.12 -5.61
CA GLU A 57 -10.57 -3.92 -6.70
C GLU A 57 -9.55 -4.88 -7.33
N LYS A 58 -8.30 -4.43 -7.51
CA LYS A 58 -7.23 -5.27 -8.08
C LYS A 58 -6.93 -6.51 -7.25
N VAL A 59 -6.98 -6.39 -5.92
CA VAL A 59 -6.79 -7.52 -5.00
C VAL A 59 -7.94 -8.51 -5.16
N ALA A 60 -9.18 -8.03 -5.27
CA ALA A 60 -10.35 -8.88 -5.50
C ALA A 60 -10.30 -9.59 -6.87
N LEU A 61 -9.87 -8.90 -7.93
CA LEU A 61 -9.68 -9.48 -9.27
C LEU A 61 -8.59 -10.55 -9.26
N ALA A 62 -7.42 -10.26 -8.67
CA ALA A 62 -6.33 -11.23 -8.56
C ALA A 62 -6.75 -12.48 -7.78
N ALA A 63 -7.55 -12.32 -6.72
CA ALA A 63 -8.11 -13.45 -5.98
C ALA A 63 -9.05 -14.30 -6.85
N ALA A 64 -9.94 -13.66 -7.62
CA ALA A 64 -10.86 -14.34 -8.53
C ALA A 64 -10.12 -15.11 -9.63
N ASP A 65 -9.08 -14.53 -10.22
CA ASP A 65 -8.24 -15.17 -11.25
C ASP A 65 -7.54 -16.43 -10.72
N HIS A 66 -7.28 -16.50 -9.42
CA HIS A 66 -6.69 -17.66 -8.74
C HIS A 66 -7.73 -18.59 -8.09
N GLY A 67 -9.03 -18.31 -8.26
CA GLY A 67 -10.11 -19.12 -7.67
C GLY A 67 -10.15 -19.07 -6.14
N LEU A 68 -9.67 -17.98 -5.54
CA LEU A 68 -9.61 -17.77 -4.08
C LEU A 68 -10.54 -16.64 -3.64
N SER A 69 -10.90 -16.63 -2.35
CA SER A 69 -11.50 -15.44 -1.75
C SER A 69 -10.42 -14.35 -1.57
N PRO A 70 -10.79 -13.04 -1.52
CA PRO A 70 -9.81 -11.96 -1.33
C PRO A 70 -8.91 -12.17 -0.11
N GLN A 71 -9.48 -12.54 1.04
CA GLN A 71 -8.69 -12.82 2.24
C GLN A 71 -7.74 -14.01 2.05
N ALA A 72 -8.20 -15.10 1.44
CA ALA A 72 -7.35 -16.27 1.19
C ALA A 72 -6.22 -15.95 0.20
N TRP A 73 -6.48 -15.09 -0.78
CA TRP A 73 -5.45 -14.57 -1.68
C TRP A 73 -4.41 -13.75 -0.91
N CYS A 74 -4.83 -12.76 -0.12
CA CYS A 74 -3.91 -11.95 0.69
C CYS A 74 -3.07 -12.82 1.64
N ASP A 75 -3.70 -13.77 2.34
CA ASP A 75 -3.03 -14.72 3.24
C ASP A 75 -2.00 -15.57 2.49
N SER A 76 -2.28 -15.96 1.24
CA SER A 76 -1.35 -16.73 0.40
C SER A 76 -0.11 -15.94 -0.01
N GLN A 77 -0.17 -14.60 -0.02
CA GLN A 77 0.95 -13.74 -0.39
C GLN A 77 1.94 -13.52 0.76
N VAL A 78 1.48 -13.58 2.02
CA VAL A 78 2.29 -13.31 3.22
C VAL A 78 3.60 -14.12 3.27
N PRO A 79 3.63 -15.44 2.97
CA PRO A 79 4.86 -16.21 3.01
C PRO A 79 5.93 -15.74 2.01
N PHE A 80 5.54 -15.18 0.86
CA PHE A 80 6.50 -14.67 -0.12
C PHE A 80 7.19 -13.39 0.37
N PHE A 81 6.44 -12.47 0.99
CA PHE A 81 7.01 -11.26 1.60
C PHE A 81 7.92 -11.61 2.78
N LYS A 82 7.43 -12.42 3.71
CA LYS A 82 8.20 -12.83 4.88
C LYS A 82 9.43 -13.65 4.52
N GLY A 83 9.32 -14.57 3.56
CA GLY A 83 10.44 -15.37 3.07
C GLY A 83 11.52 -14.52 2.41
N LEU A 84 11.13 -13.54 1.58
CA LEU A 84 12.09 -12.59 1.02
C LEU A 84 12.80 -11.78 2.11
N TYR A 85 12.07 -11.32 3.12
CA TYR A 85 12.65 -10.52 4.20
C TYR A 85 13.55 -11.34 5.13
N GLU A 86 13.25 -12.63 5.30
CA GLU A 86 14.13 -13.58 5.98
C GLU A 86 15.42 -13.80 5.18
N GLU A 87 15.32 -14.02 3.87
CA GLU A 87 16.48 -14.19 2.97
C GLU A 87 17.38 -12.95 2.94
N LEU A 88 16.78 -11.75 2.91
CA LEU A 88 17.49 -10.48 2.96
C LEU A 88 17.94 -10.09 4.37
N ASN A 89 17.58 -10.86 5.40
CA ASN A 89 17.85 -10.57 6.80
C ASN A 89 17.39 -9.15 7.20
N ILE A 90 16.15 -8.80 6.87
CA ILE A 90 15.54 -7.52 7.23
C ILE A 90 15.15 -7.53 8.72
N SER A 91 15.50 -6.46 9.43
CA SER A 91 15.26 -6.27 10.87
C SER A 91 14.07 -5.36 11.16
N TYR A 92 12.92 -5.62 10.52
CA TYR A 92 11.67 -4.92 10.87
C TYR A 92 11.18 -5.39 12.25
N ASP A 93 10.55 -4.48 12.99
CA ASP A 93 9.99 -4.77 14.32
C ASP A 93 8.51 -5.21 14.22
N ASP A 94 7.82 -4.81 13.16
CA ASP A 94 6.43 -5.20 12.91
C ASP A 94 6.11 -5.28 11.41
N PHE A 95 5.16 -6.15 11.08
CA PHE A 95 4.65 -6.38 9.74
C PHE A 95 3.13 -6.21 9.79
N ILE A 96 2.64 -5.05 9.36
CA ILE A 96 1.22 -4.72 9.39
C ILE A 96 0.51 -5.21 8.13
N ARG A 97 -0.73 -5.66 8.29
CA ARG A 97 -1.63 -5.96 7.18
C ARG A 97 -2.83 -5.04 7.27
N THR A 98 -3.32 -4.47 6.16
CA THR A 98 -4.49 -3.59 6.25
C THR A 98 -5.76 -4.32 6.66
N THR A 99 -5.80 -5.66 6.55
CA THR A 99 -6.86 -6.53 7.11
C THR A 99 -6.75 -6.75 8.62
N ASP A 100 -5.66 -6.37 9.28
CA ASP A 100 -5.52 -6.54 10.72
C ASP A 100 -6.60 -5.73 11.46
N GLU A 101 -7.25 -6.33 12.47
CA GLU A 101 -8.29 -5.63 13.25
C GLU A 101 -7.79 -4.31 13.86
N ARG A 102 -6.51 -4.26 14.28
CA ARG A 102 -5.89 -3.04 14.83
C ARG A 102 -5.85 -1.91 13.81
N HIS A 103 -5.61 -2.24 12.54
CA HIS A 103 -5.56 -1.28 11.45
C HIS A 103 -6.98 -0.80 11.12
N VAL A 104 -7.93 -1.73 10.97
CA VAL A 104 -9.34 -1.41 10.71
C VAL A 104 -9.90 -0.46 11.77
N LYS A 105 -9.65 -0.74 13.05
CA LYS A 105 -10.07 0.13 14.17
C LYS A 105 -9.43 1.51 14.09
N ALA A 106 -8.14 1.60 13.74
CA ALA A 106 -7.44 2.88 13.59
C ALA A 106 -7.99 3.72 12.43
N VAL A 107 -8.28 3.11 11.28
CA VAL A 107 -8.88 3.78 10.12
C VAL A 107 -10.29 4.28 10.46
N GLN A 108 -11.13 3.45 11.09
CA GLN A 108 -12.47 3.84 11.53
C GLN A 108 -12.43 5.02 12.52
N TYR A 109 -11.48 4.99 13.46
CA TYR A 109 -11.28 6.09 14.40
C TYR A 109 -10.90 7.39 13.68
N LEU A 110 -9.91 7.35 12.76
CA LEU A 110 -9.49 8.53 12.01
C LEU A 110 -10.64 9.09 11.15
N TRP A 111 -11.36 8.21 10.45
CA TRP A 111 -12.54 8.55 9.66
C TRP A 111 -13.57 9.32 10.50
N GLU A 112 -13.91 8.79 11.66
CA GLU A 112 -14.90 9.40 12.55
C GLU A 112 -14.45 10.78 13.04
N ARG A 113 -13.17 10.92 13.41
CA ARG A 113 -12.60 12.21 13.82
C ARG A 113 -12.63 13.25 12.70
N MET A 114 -12.33 12.85 11.47
CA MET A 114 -12.41 13.74 10.30
C MET A 114 -13.84 14.13 9.98
N ARG A 115 -14.80 13.19 10.12
CA ARG A 115 -16.23 13.44 9.96
C ARG A 115 -16.75 14.43 11.00
N GLU A 116 -16.45 14.22 12.28
CA GLU A 116 -16.85 15.09 13.39
C GLU A 116 -16.26 16.49 13.29
N ALA A 117 -15.04 16.62 12.76
CA ALA A 117 -14.40 17.91 12.51
C ALA A 117 -14.93 18.65 11.27
N GLY A 118 -15.84 18.05 10.50
CA GLY A 118 -16.44 18.65 9.31
C GLY A 118 -15.58 18.57 8.05
N PHE A 119 -14.53 17.73 8.03
CA PHE A 119 -13.68 17.53 6.85
C PHE A 119 -14.24 16.50 5.87
N ILE A 120 -15.20 15.67 6.29
CA ILE A 120 -15.87 14.68 5.42
C ILE A 120 -17.32 15.12 5.20
N TYR A 121 -17.71 15.18 3.94
CA TYR A 121 -19.10 15.39 3.53
C TYR A 121 -19.50 14.36 2.47
N LYS A 122 -20.80 14.08 2.38
CA LYS A 122 -21.35 13.23 1.33
C LYS A 122 -21.58 14.07 0.07
N GLY A 123 -20.96 13.66 -1.03
CA GLY A 123 -21.20 14.22 -2.36
C GLY A 123 -21.49 13.11 -3.38
N SER A 124 -21.67 13.52 -4.63
CA SER A 124 -21.63 12.65 -5.80
C SER A 124 -20.45 13.05 -6.67
N TYR A 125 -19.72 12.06 -7.16
CA TYR A 125 -18.67 12.28 -8.15
C TYR A 125 -19.19 11.82 -9.52
N ASP A 126 -19.02 12.68 -10.52
CA ASP A 126 -19.25 12.38 -11.94
C ASP A 126 -18.00 12.83 -12.70
N GLY A 127 -17.30 11.88 -13.31
CA GLY A 127 -15.98 12.10 -13.90
C GLY A 127 -15.27 10.80 -14.21
N TRP A 128 -14.01 10.91 -14.65
CA TRP A 128 -13.23 9.77 -15.14
C TRP A 128 -12.43 9.13 -14.02
N TYR A 129 -12.48 7.80 -13.93
CA TYR A 129 -11.73 7.02 -12.96
C TYR A 129 -10.95 5.92 -13.69
N CYS A 130 -9.64 5.85 -13.45
CA CYS A 130 -8.82 4.75 -13.94
C CYS A 130 -8.70 3.68 -12.86
N ILE A 131 -9.18 2.47 -13.16
CA ILE A 131 -9.05 1.32 -12.26
C ILE A 131 -7.57 0.92 -12.08
N HIS A 132 -6.73 1.06 -13.12
CA HIS A 132 -5.31 0.68 -13.04
C HIS A 132 -4.48 1.63 -12.16
N GLU A 133 -4.77 2.93 -12.18
CA GLU A 133 -4.08 3.92 -11.33
C GLU A 133 -4.80 4.19 -10.01
N GLU A 134 -6.01 3.65 -9.83
CA GLU A 134 -6.93 3.94 -8.72
C GLU A 134 -7.14 5.45 -8.48
N THR A 135 -7.12 6.22 -9.57
CA THR A 135 -7.04 7.69 -9.56
C THR A 135 -8.16 8.33 -10.39
N PHE A 136 -8.68 9.44 -9.88
CA PHE A 136 -9.68 10.28 -10.56
C PHE A 136 -9.00 11.33 -11.44
N PHE A 137 -9.50 11.49 -12.67
CA PHE A 137 -9.00 12.45 -13.66
C PHE A 137 -10.09 13.45 -14.05
N THR A 138 -9.68 14.69 -14.33
CA THR A 138 -10.56 15.67 -14.96
C THR A 138 -10.66 15.43 -16.47
N GLU A 139 -11.68 16.00 -17.12
CA GLU A 139 -11.87 15.87 -18.57
C GLU A 139 -10.67 16.38 -19.39
N THR A 140 -9.92 17.34 -18.87
CA THR A 140 -8.72 17.87 -19.55
C THR A 140 -7.48 16.99 -19.38
N GLN A 141 -7.50 16.05 -18.43
CA GLN A 141 -6.38 15.13 -18.18
C GLN A 141 -6.51 13.82 -18.95
N VAL A 142 -7.71 13.47 -19.42
CA VAL A 142 -7.92 12.25 -20.20
C VAL A 142 -7.65 12.48 -21.68
N GLU A 143 -6.98 11.52 -22.31
CA GLU A 143 -6.74 11.56 -23.76
C GLU A 143 -7.95 11.01 -24.52
N LYS A 144 -8.18 11.45 -25.75
CA LYS A 144 -9.21 10.89 -26.63
C LYS A 144 -8.58 9.81 -27.49
N ALA A 145 -9.12 8.59 -27.45
CA ALA A 145 -8.68 7.53 -28.33
C ALA A 145 -8.90 7.92 -29.80
N ASP A 146 -7.82 7.94 -30.59
CA ASP A 146 -7.88 8.07 -32.05
C ASP A 146 -8.04 6.68 -32.70
N GLU A 147 -8.39 6.64 -34.00
CA GLU A 147 -8.76 5.43 -34.73
C GLU A 147 -7.71 4.30 -34.72
N GLU A 148 -6.45 4.59 -34.38
CA GLU A 148 -5.36 3.61 -34.25
C GLU A 148 -5.41 2.75 -32.98
N ALA A 149 -6.08 3.19 -31.91
CA ALA A 149 -6.12 2.48 -30.62
C ALA A 149 -7.25 1.44 -30.52
N GLY A 150 -8.00 1.18 -31.59
CA GLY A 150 -9.06 0.15 -31.64
C GLY A 150 -10.32 0.43 -30.80
N CYS A 151 -10.35 1.53 -30.04
CA CYS A 151 -11.45 1.91 -29.15
C CYS A 151 -12.06 3.25 -29.58
N LYS A 152 -13.02 3.23 -30.51
CA LYS A 152 -13.67 4.47 -30.99
C LYS A 152 -14.42 5.20 -29.85
N GLY A 153 -14.00 6.43 -29.54
CA GLY A 153 -14.73 7.35 -28.65
C GLY A 153 -14.51 7.15 -27.16
N ALA A 154 -13.54 6.32 -26.75
CA ALA A 154 -13.18 6.15 -25.34
C ALA A 154 -12.18 7.23 -24.89
N HIS A 155 -12.33 7.69 -23.64
CA HIS A 155 -11.31 8.47 -22.96
C HIS A 155 -10.28 7.52 -22.35
N LEU A 156 -9.00 7.76 -22.64
CA LEU A 156 -7.88 6.94 -22.18
C LEU A 156 -7.25 7.57 -20.94
N CYS A 157 -6.81 6.72 -20.02
CA CYS A 157 -6.00 7.14 -18.88
C CYS A 157 -4.67 7.71 -19.41
N PRO A 158 -4.26 8.92 -18.99
CA PRO A 158 -3.01 9.51 -19.47
C PRO A 158 -1.76 8.70 -19.06
N ASP A 159 -1.87 7.91 -17.99
CA ASP A 159 -0.73 7.20 -17.41
C ASP A 159 -0.71 5.70 -17.77
N CYS A 160 -1.80 5.17 -18.34
CA CYS A 160 -1.84 3.77 -18.78
C CYS A 160 -1.55 3.71 -20.29
N HIS A 161 -0.29 3.47 -20.63
CA HIS A 161 0.17 3.22 -22.01
C HIS A 161 0.25 1.72 -22.32
#